data_AF-A0A8R7TQF3-F1
#
_entry.id   AF-A0A8R7TQF3-F1
#
_cell.length_a   1.000
_cell.length_b   1.000
_cell.length_c   1.000
_cell.angle_alpha   90.00
_cell.angle_beta   90.00
_cell.angle_gamma   90.00
#
_symmetry.space_group_name_H-M   'P 1'
#
loop_
_entity.id
_entity.type
_entity.pdbx_description
1 polymer ?
#
loop_
_entity_poly.entity_id
_entity_poly.type
_entity_poly.pdbx_seq_one_letter_code
_entity_poly.pdbx_strand_id
1 'polypeptide(L)' 'ICLEADEYLTGVEGHVDYSGHGLIVKSLTFVGNRRTFGPYGEKQGAAFELLAAGGKIIGFHGCSNSYVNALGTYVKM' A
#
# COMPACT_ATOMS: atom_id res chain seq x y z
N ILE A 1 11.73 0.51 -2.64
CA ILE A 1 11.31 1.32 -3.81
C ILE A 1 12.11 2.61 -3.75
N CYS A 2 12.84 2.94 -4.81
CA CYS A 2 13.57 4.21 -4.92
C CYS A 2 12.88 5.03 -6.00
N LEU A 3 12.49 6.26 -5.65
CA LEU A 3 11.78 7.17 -6.54
C LEU A 3 12.76 8.22 -7.08
N GLU A 4 12.55 8.63 -8.32
CA GLU A 4 13.24 9.80 -8.91
C GLU A 4 12.69 11.11 -8.33
N ALA A 5 13.37 12.23 -8.58
CA ALA A 5 13.03 13.53 -7.98
C ALA A 5 11.59 14.02 -8.29
N ASP A 6 11.03 13.66 -9.44
CA ASP A 6 9.68 13.99 -9.88
C ASP A 6 8.69 12.81 -9.78
N GLU A 7 9.14 11.70 -9.21
CA GLU A 7 8.34 10.50 -9.03
C GLU A 7 7.75 10.45 -7.61
N TYR A 8 6.44 10.22 -7.53
CA TYR A 8 5.73 10.14 -6.27
C TYR A 8 4.61 9.11 -6.35
N LEU A 9 4.22 8.63 -5.18
CA LEU A 9 3.15 7.65 -5.06
C LEU A 9 1.79 8.35 -5.10
N THR A 10 0.88 7.80 -5.89
CA THR A 10 -0.49 8.25 -6.09
C THR A 10 -1.51 7.27 -5.54
N GLY A 11 -1.08 6.06 -5.15
CA GLY A 11 -1.96 5.08 -4.51
C GLY A 11 -1.22 3.89 -3.93
N VAL A 12 -1.94 3.12 -3.14
CA VAL A 12 -1.55 1.77 -2.72
C VAL A 12 -2.72 0.84 -2.97
N GLU A 13 -2.47 -0.28 -3.62
CA GLU A 13 -3.42 -1.36 -3.78
C GLU A 13 -2.90 -2.57 -3.01
N GLY A 14 -3.78 -3.48 -2.62
CA GLY A 14 -3.35 -4.67 -1.90
C GLY A 14 -4.44 -5.67 -1.67
N HIS A 15 -4.09 -6.74 -0.96
CA HIS A 15 -5.05 -7.75 -0.50
C HIS A 15 -4.86 -7.98 0.98
N VAL A 16 -5.96 -8.20 1.70
CA VAL A 16 -5.98 -8.62 3.09
C VAL A 16 -6.66 -9.97 3.22
N ASP A 17 -6.22 -10.77 4.20
CA ASP A 17 -6.87 -12.02 4.54
C ASP A 17 -6.76 -12.31 6.04
N TYR A 18 -7.67 -13.13 6.56
CA TYR A 18 -7.60 -13.61 7.92
C TYR A 18 -6.66 -14.82 8.00
N SER A 19 -5.72 -14.75 8.93
CA SER A 19 -4.81 -15.85 9.26
C SER A 19 -4.89 -16.18 10.75
N GLY A 20 -4.09 -17.16 11.21
CA GLY A 20 -3.92 -17.42 12.64
C GLY A 20 -3.39 -16.22 13.45
N HIS A 21 -2.92 -15.17 12.77
CA HIS A 21 -2.44 -13.91 13.36
C HIS A 21 -3.46 -12.76 13.26
N GLY A 22 -4.73 -13.07 12.95
CA GLY A 22 -5.77 -12.08 12.67
C GLY A 22 -5.73 -11.59 11.22
N LEU A 23 -6.32 -10.41 10.97
CA LEU A 23 -6.31 -9.78 9.65
C LEU A 23 -4.88 -9.32 9.30
N ILE A 24 -4.37 -9.78 8.16
CA ILE A 24 -3.04 -9.45 7.66
C ILE A 24 -3.10 -8.90 6.25
N VAL A 25 -2.19 -8.00 5.91
CA VAL A 25 -1.94 -7.55 4.55
C VAL A 25 -1.11 -8.62 3.84
N LYS A 26 -1.72 -9.26 2.84
CA LYS A 26 -1.15 -10.36 2.04
C LYS A 26 -0.34 -9.85 0.85
N SER A 27 -0.74 -8.73 0.26
CA SER A 27 0.04 -8.08 -0.78
C SER A 27 -0.07 -6.56 -0.75
N LEU A 28 0.98 -5.90 -1.24
CA LEU A 28 1.03 -4.47 -1.49
C LEU A 28 1.55 -4.19 -2.90
N THR A 29 0.87 -3.32 -3.62
CA THR A 29 1.28 -2.72 -4.88
C THR A 29 1.28 -1.21 -4.68
N PHE A 30 2.42 -0.57 -4.86
CA PHE A 30 2.52 0.90 -4.77
C PHE A 30 2.36 1.49 -6.16
N VAL A 31 1.39 2.38 -6.32
CA VAL A 31 1.07 3.02 -7.60
C VAL A 31 1.70 4.40 -7.58
N GLY A 32 2.58 4.68 -8.55
CA GLY A 32 3.20 5.97 -8.75
C GLY A 32 2.61 6.74 -9.91
N ASN A 33 2.96 8.02 -10.02
CA ASN A 33 2.63 8.85 -11.19
C ASN A 33 3.31 8.40 -12.49
N ARG A 34 4.39 7.60 -12.39
CA ARG A 34 5.19 7.14 -13.54
C ARG A 34 5.12 5.62 -13.75
N ARG A 35 5.18 4.84 -12.66
CA ARG A 35 5.20 3.37 -12.70
C ARG A 35 4.61 2.79 -11.43
N THR A 36 4.30 1.50 -11.51
CA THR A 36 3.75 0.70 -10.41
C THR A 36 4.81 -0.27 -9.90
N PHE A 37 4.83 -0.49 -8.58
CA PHE A 37 5.80 -1.35 -7.90
C PHE A 37 5.09 -2.48 -7.16
N GLY A 38 5.42 -3.72 -7.50
CA GLY A 38 4.81 -4.92 -6.92
C GLY A 38 4.02 -5.72 -7.96
N PRO A 39 3.09 -6.59 -7.53
CA PRO A 39 2.72 -6.83 -6.13
C PRO A 39 3.86 -7.45 -5.32
N TYR A 40 4.00 -7.04 -4.07
CA TYR A 40 4.85 -7.69 -3.08
C TYR A 40 3.99 -8.55 -2.17
N GLY A 41 4.21 -9.86 -2.17
CA GLY A 41 3.37 -10.83 -1.48
C GLY A 41 2.36 -11.52 -2.41
N GLU A 42 1.27 -12.03 -1.85
CA GLU A 42 0.28 -12.86 -2.54
C GLU A 42 -1.03 -12.08 -2.75
N LYS A 43 -1.54 -12.04 -3.98
CA LYS A 43 -2.85 -11.47 -4.30
C LYS A 43 -3.97 -12.47 -3.95
N GLN A 44 -4.13 -12.73 -2.66
CA GLN A 44 -5.14 -13.63 -2.09
C GLN A 44 -5.93 -12.91 -1.00
N GLY A 45 -7.23 -13.17 -0.94
CA GLY A 45 -8.15 -12.53 0.01
C GLY A 45 -8.87 -11.34 -0.59
N ALA A 46 -9.35 -10.45 0.27
CA ALA A 46 -10.12 -9.27 -0.13
C ALA A 46 -9.19 -8.15 -0.64
N ALA A 47 -9.45 -7.64 -1.84
CA ALA A 47 -8.71 -6.52 -2.41
C ALA A 47 -9.08 -5.20 -1.70
N PHE A 48 -8.11 -4.28 -1.60
CA PHE A 48 -8.31 -2.92 -1.13
C PHE A 48 -7.47 -1.92 -1.94
N GLU A 49 -7.88 -0.66 -1.90
CA GLU A 49 -7.17 0.47 -2.53
C GLU A 49 -7.19 1.71 -1.64
N LEU A 50 -6.06 2.42 -1.60
CA LEU A 50 -5.85 3.68 -0.90
C LEU A 50 -5.33 4.71 -1.90
N LEU A 51 -6.24 5.42 -2.56
CA LEU A 51 -5.92 6.39 -3.61
C LEU A 51 -5.63 7.77 -3.02
N ALA A 52 -4.64 8.48 -3.58
CA ALA A 52 -4.34 9.86 -3.24
C ALA A 52 -5.28 10.88 -3.90
N ALA A 53 -6.28 10.43 -4.68
CA ALA A 53 -7.36 11.23 -5.27
C ALA A 53 -6.90 12.55 -5.94
N GLY A 54 -5.85 12.48 -6.76
CA GLY A 54 -5.26 13.65 -7.45
C GLY A 54 -4.11 14.31 -6.69
N GLY A 55 -3.92 13.99 -5.41
CA GLY A 55 -2.77 14.37 -4.62
C GLY A 55 -1.61 13.36 -4.70
N LYS A 56 -0.69 13.49 -3.75
CA LYS A 56 0.47 12.62 -3.57
C LYS A 56 0.54 12.05 -2.16
N ILE A 57 0.97 10.80 -2.02
CA ILE A 57 1.26 10.19 -0.73
C ILE A 57 2.59 10.77 -0.21
N ILE A 58 2.57 11.38 0.96
CA ILE A 58 3.73 12.01 1.61
C ILE A 58 4.21 11.26 2.85
N GLY A 59 3.49 10.21 3.25
CA GLY A 59 3.84 9.41 4.41
C GLY A 59 2.88 8.26 4.61
N PHE A 60 3.23 7.39 5.55
CA PHE A 60 2.45 6.20 5.90
C PHE A 60 2.32 6.11 7.41
N HIS A 61 1.25 5.47 7.86
CA HIS A 61 1.12 4.97 9.23
C HIS A 61 0.54 3.54 9.17
N GLY A 62 0.64 2.79 10.24
CA GLY A 62 0.16 1.41 10.23
C GLY A 62 0.29 0.71 11.57
N CYS A 63 -0.04 -0.58 11.55
CA CYS A 63 0.12 -1.50 12.67
C CYS A 63 0.74 -2.79 12.15
N SER A 64 1.73 -3.31 12.87
CA SER A 64 2.37 -4.58 12.55
C SER A 64 2.70 -5.38 13.79
N ASN A 65 2.67 -6.70 13.65
CA ASN A 65 3.31 -7.65 14.55
C ASN A 65 4.27 -8.52 13.70
N SER A 66 4.07 -9.84 13.66
CA SER A 66 4.79 -10.74 12.73
C SER A 66 4.50 -10.44 11.26
N TYR A 67 3.37 -9.77 10.98
CA TYR A 67 2.95 -9.32 9.65
C TYR A 67 2.47 -7.87 9.73
N VAL A 68 2.34 -7.21 8.58
CA VAL A 68 1.61 -5.93 8.49
C VAL A 68 0.13 -6.24 8.63
N ASN A 69 -0.53 -5.66 9.64
CA ASN A 69 -1.95 -5.87 9.90
C ASN A 69 -2.81 -4.74 9.33
N ALA A 70 -2.27 -3.52 9.30
CA ALA A 70 -2.96 -2.36 8.74
C ALA A 70 -1.96 -1.34 8.17
N LEU A 71 -2.38 -0.66 7.10
CA LEU A 71 -1.63 0.42 6.45
C LEU A 71 -2.57 1.57 6.13
N GLY A 72 -2.13 2.80 6.38
CA GLY A 72 -2.79 4.03 5.99
C GLY A 72 -1.80 5.02 5.39
N THR A 73 -2.31 6.02 4.67
CA THR A 73 -1.52 7.00 3.91
C THR A 73 -1.83 8.42 4.36
N TYR A 74 -0.79 9.25 4.43
CA TYR A 74 -0.93 10.69 4.52
C TYR A 74 -0.85 11.27 3.10
N VAL A 75 -1.87 12.03 2.70
CA VAL A 75 -1.99 12.59 1.35
C VAL A 75 -1.88 14.10 1.40
N LYS A 76 -1.11 14.67 0.48
CA LYS A 76 -1.08 16.11 0.20
C LYS A 76 -1.70 16.37 -1.17
N MET A 77 -2.69 17.25 -1.20
CA MET A 77 -3.30 17.78 -2.43
C MET A 77 -2.39 18.83 -3.08
#